data_AF-A0A8J7J307-F1
#
_entry.id   AF-A0A8J7J307-F1
#
_cell.length_a   1.000
_cell.length_b   1.000
_cell.length_c   1.000
_cell.angle_alpha   90.00
_cell.angle_beta   90.00
_cell.angle_gamma   90.00
#
_symmetry.space_group_name_H-M   'P 1'
#
loop_
_entity.id
_entity.type
_entity.pdbx_description
1 polymer ?
#
loop_
_entity_poly.entity_id
_entity_poly.type
_entity_poly.pdbx_seq_one_letter_code
_entity_poly.pdbx_strand_id
1 'polypeptide(L)' 'MNARNVRNIVLMRPINSIIEFKQIIGRGTRLFEGKDYFTIYDFVRAHEHFNDPE' A
#
# COMPACT_ATOMS: atom_id res chain seq x y z
N MET A 1 17.59 2.65 2.49
CA MET A 1 17.25 1.23 2.26
C MET A 1 16.16 1.13 1.20
N ASN A 2 16.49 0.69 -0.01
CA ASN A 2 15.46 0.34 -1.00
C ASN A 2 15.07 -1.12 -0.78
N ALA A 3 13.91 -1.36 -0.16
CA ALA A 3 13.33 -2.70 -0.05
C ALA A 3 12.85 -3.11 -1.45
N ARG A 4 13.59 -4.02 -2.10
CA ARG A 4 13.22 -4.56 -3.43
C ARG A 4 12.09 -5.60 -3.33
N ASN A 5 11.91 -6.22 -2.16
CA ASN A 5 11.01 -7.36 -1.96
C ASN A 5 9.91 -7.08 -0.93
N VAL A 6 9.09 -6.05 -1.17
CA VAL A 6 7.89 -5.83 -0.36
C VAL A 6 6.80 -6.80 -0.81
N ARG A 7 6.48 -7.77 0.04
CA ARG A 7 5.37 -8.74 -0.14
C ARG A 7 4.15 -8.42 0.72
N ASN A 8 4.35 -7.74 1.85
CA ASN A 8 3.32 -7.40 2.81
C ASN A 8 3.41 -5.90 3.16
N ILE A 9 2.28 -5.21 3.17
CA ILE A 9 2.12 -3.86 3.68
C ILE A 9 1.12 -3.92 4.83
N VAL A 10 1.48 -3.38 6.00
CA VAL A 10 0.61 -3.36 7.18
C VAL A 10 0.30 -1.90 7.54
N LEU A 11 -0.97 -1.52 7.49
CA LEU A 11 -1.44 -0.18 7.83
C LEU A 11 -1.93 -0.19 9.29
N MET A 12 -1.12 0.35 10.19
CA MET A 12 -1.42 0.43 11.63
C MET A 12 -1.75 1.85 12.11
N ARG A 13 -1.68 2.84 11.23
CA ARG A 13 -1.97 4.25 11.55
C ARG A 13 -2.91 4.83 10.50
N PRO A 14 -3.84 5.73 10.88
CA PRO A 14 -4.66 6.45 9.93
C PRO A 14 -3.82 7.11 8.84
N ILE A 15 -4.28 7.05 7.61
CA ILE A 15 -3.66 7.72 6.46
C ILE A 15 -4.52 8.94 6.15
N ASN A 16 -3.93 10.13 6.19
CA ASN A 16 -4.70 11.38 6.17
C ASN A 16 -4.91 11.93 4.75
N SER A 17 -4.37 11.28 3.71
CA SER A 17 -4.54 11.70 2.33
C SER A 17 -4.42 10.55 1.33
N ILE A 18 -5.15 10.66 0.21
CA ILE A 18 -5.04 9.72 -0.92
C ILE A 18 -3.62 9.72 -1.53
N ILE A 19 -2.90 10.83 -1.44
CA ILE A 19 -1.51 10.94 -1.92
C ILE A 19 -0.57 10.08 -1.06
N GLU A 20 -0.62 10.22 0.28
CA GLU A 20 0.15 9.38 1.19
C GLU A 20 -0.18 7.90 0.98
N PHE A 21 -1.47 7.60 0.81
CA PHE A 21 -1.96 6.26 0.51
C PHE A 21 -1.32 5.69 -0.76
N LYS A 22 -1.43 6.40 -1.89
CA LYS A 22 -0.85 6.00 -3.20
C LYS A 22 0.68 5.81 -3.11
N GLN A 23 1.38 6.64 -2.36
CA GLN A 23 2.82 6.51 -2.14
C GLN A 23 3.20 5.25 -1.35
N ILE A 24 2.40 4.84 -0.35
CA ILE A 24 2.61 3.61 0.41
C ILE A 24 2.41 2.39 -0.50
N ILE A 25 1.31 2.35 -1.25
CA ILE A 25 1.02 1.25 -2.18
C ILE A 25 2.06 1.16 -3.30
N GLY A 26 2.56 2.30 -3.79
CA GLY A 26 3.63 2.37 -4.77
C GLY A 26 4.94 1.70 -4.34
N ARG A 27 5.14 1.46 -3.04
CA ARG A 27 6.29 0.66 -2.54
C ARG A 27 6.08 -0.84 -2.78
N GLY A 28 4.83 -1.31 -2.74
CA GLY A 28 4.45 -2.71 -2.98
C GLY A 28 4.40 -3.10 -4.46
N THR A 29 4.10 -2.14 -5.35
CA THR A 29 3.94 -2.40 -6.80
C THR A 29 5.25 -2.59 -7.57
N ARG A 30 6.42 -2.34 -6.95
CA ARG A 30 7.72 -2.55 -7.60
C ARG A 30 7.87 -4.00 -8.07
N LEU A 31 8.02 -4.20 -9.38
CA LEU A 31 8.13 -5.52 -9.99
C LEU A 31 9.36 -6.25 -9.45
N PHE A 32 9.18 -7.54 -9.15
CA PHE A 32 10.22 -8.47 -8.73
C PHE A 32 9.90 -9.85 -9.30
N GLU A 33 10.92 -10.57 -9.75
CA GLU A 33 10.74 -11.91 -10.32
C GLU A 33 10.17 -12.88 -9.27
N GLY A 34 9.10 -13.61 -9.62
CA GLY A 34 8.39 -14.48 -8.67
C GLY A 34 7.52 -13.72 -7.65
N LYS A 35 7.07 -12.52 -7.98
CA LYS A 35 6.11 -11.75 -7.17
C LYS A 35 4.91 -11.30 -8.02
N ASP A 36 3.87 -12.12 -8.03
CA ASP A 36 2.64 -11.86 -8.77
C ASP A 36 1.68 -10.93 -8.03
N TYR A 37 1.77 -10.90 -6.71
CA TYR A 37 0.94 -10.05 -5.84
C TYR A 37 1.71 -9.62 -4.58
N PHE A 38 1.13 -8.65 -3.89
CA PHE A 38 1.49 -8.30 -2.52
C PHE A 38 0.20 -8.15 -1.71
N THR A 39 0.28 -8.38 -0.41
CA THR A 39 -0.88 -8.32 0.49
C THR A 39 -0.86 -7.03 1.29
N ILE A 40 -2.03 -6.39 1.42
CA ILE A 40 -2.24 -5.23 2.28
C ILE A 40 -3.10 -5.68 3.46
N TYR A 41 -2.62 -5.46 4.67
CA TYR A 41 -3.37 -5.62 5.91
C TYR A 41 -3.78 -4.23 6.39
N ASP A 42 -5.08 -3.93 6.34
CA ASP A 42 -5.62 -2.63 6.70
C ASP A 42 -6.36 -2.69 8.04
N PHE A 43 -5.70 -2.24 9.11
CA PHE A 43 -6.29 -2.18 10.46
C PHE A 43 -6.98 -0.84 10.74
N VAL A 44 -6.91 0.11 9.81
CA VAL A 44 -7.36 1.48 10.00
C VAL A 44 -8.44 1.90 9.00
N ARG A 45 -8.90 0.96 8.16
CA ARG A 45 -9.92 1.16 7.12
C ARG A 45 -9.54 2.25 6.12
N ALA A 46 -8.24 2.40 5.85
CA ALA A 46 -7.76 3.37 4.87
C ALA A 46 -8.26 3.09 3.45
N HIS A 47 -8.70 1.86 3.16
CA HIS A 47 -9.28 1.52 1.87
C HIS A 47 -10.60 2.25 1.55
N GLU A 48 -11.28 2.83 2.53
CA GLU A 48 -12.50 3.61 2.27
C GLU A 48 -12.23 4.83 1.39
N HIS A 49 -11.02 5.40 1.49
CA HIS A 49 -10.56 6.49 0.62
C HIS A 49 -10.38 6.08 -0.85
N PHE A 50 -10.41 4.78 -1.20
CA PHE A 50 -10.38 4.37 -2.62
C PHE A 50 -11.69 4.61 -3.35
N ASN A 51 -12.81 4.64 -2.62
CA ASN A 51 -14.12 4.86 -3.22
C ASN A 51 -14.41 6.34 -3.45
N ASP A 52 -13.53 7.23 -2.96
CA ASP A 52 -13.67 8.67 -3.13
C ASP A 52 -13.24 9.04 -4.56
N PRO A 53 -14.16 9.56 -5.41
CA PRO A 53 -13.94 9.73 -6.84
C PRO A 53 -13.07 10.94 -7.24
N GLU A 54 -12.19 11.45 -6.37
CA GLU A 54 -11.23 12.52 -6.75
C GLU A 54 -10.30 12.13 -7.91
#